data_AF-A0A2V2E2J2-F1
#
_entry.id   AF-A0A2V2E2J2-F1
#
_cell.length_a   1.000
_cell.length_b   1.000
_cell.length_c   1.000
_cell.angle_alpha   90.00
_cell.angle_beta   90.00
_cell.angle_gamma   90.00
#
_symmetry.space_group_name_H-M   'P 1'
#
loop_
_entity.id
_entity.type
_entity.pdbx_description
1 polymer ?
#
loop_
_entity_poly.entity_id
_entity_poly.type
_entity_poly.pdbx_seq_one_letter_code
_entity_poly.pdbx_strand_id
1 'polypeptide(L)'
;MTIQAILKRAASLLGAAEGDPNAMGRKTRLLRALDSALGEIARSFPTQARCKITLTNGECPLPDTVLSPRALYRDGRRVPLCISDGNLLGADGSYTLIYYRVPPLASEMEEQQTLPFPEDVLRALPFYCAALYVMGEDNALYNQLMEQYNTKLAAALGYRPAANVEGGGCL
;
A
#
# COMPACT_ATOMS: atom_id res chain seq x y z
N MET A 1 -8.69 4.76 -8.01
CA MET A 1 -9.30 3.44 -8.33
C MET A 1 -9.87 2.86 -7.04
N THR A 2 -11.00 2.14 -7.09
CA THR A 2 -11.66 1.51 -5.92
C THR A 2 -11.29 0.03 -5.79
N ILE A 3 -11.50 -0.56 -4.60
CA ILE A 3 -11.32 -2.00 -4.37
C ILE A 3 -12.18 -2.82 -5.34
N GLN A 4 -13.45 -2.45 -5.49
CA GLN A 4 -14.36 -3.11 -6.44
C GLN A 4 -13.81 -3.13 -7.87
N ALA A 5 -13.23 -2.02 -8.34
CA ALA A 5 -12.66 -1.92 -9.68
C ALA A 5 -11.43 -2.83 -9.84
N ILE A 6 -10.60 -2.95 -8.80
CA ILE A 6 -9.43 -3.84 -8.81
C ILE A 6 -9.87 -5.29 -8.84
N LEU A 7 -10.82 -5.69 -7.99
CA LEU A 7 -11.35 -7.05 -7.95
C LEU A 7 -12.01 -7.43 -9.28
N LYS A 8 -12.81 -6.54 -9.87
CA LYS A 8 -13.44 -6.76 -11.18
C LYS A 8 -12.39 -6.97 -12.27
N ARG A 9 -11.32 -6.17 -12.27
CA ARG A 9 -10.25 -6.28 -13.26
C ARG A 9 -9.39 -7.54 -13.05
N ALA A 10 -9.08 -7.91 -11.81
CA ALA A 10 -8.38 -9.15 -11.49
C ALA A 10 -9.21 -10.38 -11.93
N ALA A 11 -10.52 -10.40 -11.64
CA ALA A 11 -11.40 -11.47 -12.11
C ALA A 11 -11.45 -11.59 -13.64
N SER A 12 -11.45 -10.46 -14.35
CA SER A 12 -11.38 -10.43 -15.81
C SER A 12 -10.07 -10.99 -16.36
N LEU A 13 -8.93 -10.75 -15.69
CA LEU A 13 -7.62 -11.32 -16.08
C LEU A 13 -7.60 -12.86 -15.92
N LEU A 14 -8.41 -13.39 -15.02
CA LEU A 14 -8.56 -14.84 -14.79
C LEU A 14 -9.59 -15.50 -15.72
N GLY A 15 -10.17 -14.76 -16.67
CA GLY A 15 -11.19 -15.28 -17.59
C GLY A 15 -12.53 -15.60 -16.93
N ALA A 16 -12.80 -15.09 -15.73
CA ALA A 16 -14.09 -15.31 -15.06
C ALA A 16 -15.21 -14.54 -15.79
N ALA A 17 -16.24 -15.26 -16.24
CA ALA A 17 -17.44 -14.67 -16.82
C ALA A 17 -18.30 -13.97 -15.75
N GLU A 18 -18.97 -12.88 -16.12
CA GLU A 18 -19.98 -12.25 -15.25
C GLU A 18 -21.13 -13.26 -15.02
N GLY A 19 -21.48 -13.55 -13.75
CA GLY A 19 -22.58 -14.46 -13.39
C GLY A 19 -22.18 -15.88 -12.93
N ASP A 20 -20.91 -16.11 -12.60
CA ASP A 20 -20.42 -17.42 -12.17
C ASP A 20 -21.02 -17.90 -10.82
N PRO A 21 -21.57 -19.13 -10.70
CA PRO A 21 -22.14 -19.64 -9.45
C PRO A 21 -21.13 -19.80 -8.31
N ASN A 22 -19.82 -19.82 -8.60
CA ASN A 22 -18.75 -19.80 -7.59
C ASN A 22 -18.25 -18.38 -7.25
N ALA A 23 -18.98 -17.33 -7.65
CA ALA A 23 -18.56 -15.93 -7.49
C ALA A 23 -18.24 -15.54 -6.04
N MET A 24 -18.95 -16.08 -5.05
CA MET A 24 -18.73 -15.73 -3.65
C MET A 24 -17.42 -16.31 -3.10
N GLY A 25 -17.12 -17.58 -3.40
CA GLY A 25 -15.85 -18.21 -3.02
C GLY A 25 -14.64 -17.57 -3.72
N ARG A 26 -14.79 -17.21 -5.00
CA ARG A 26 -13.77 -16.48 -5.76
C ARG A 26 -13.53 -15.09 -5.22
N LYS A 27 -14.60 -14.36 -4.87
CA LYS A 27 -14.51 -13.01 -4.29
C LYS A 27 -13.70 -13.03 -3.00
N THR A 28 -13.98 -13.95 -2.08
CA THR A 28 -13.23 -14.07 -0.82
C THR A 28 -11.76 -14.35 -1.06
N ARG A 29 -11.43 -15.22 -2.01
CA ARG A 29 -10.04 -15.55 -2.34
C ARG A 29 -9.32 -14.39 -3.04
N LEU A 30 -10.00 -13.68 -3.94
CA LEU A 30 -9.48 -12.45 -4.56
C LEU A 30 -9.26 -11.33 -3.54
N LEU A 31 -10.15 -11.19 -2.54
CA LEU A 31 -9.95 -10.24 -1.44
C LEU A 31 -8.69 -10.57 -0.64
N ARG A 32 -8.46 -11.85 -0.30
CA ARG A 32 -7.22 -12.27 0.37
C ARG A 32 -5.97 -12.01 -0.47
N ALA A 33 -6.04 -12.28 -1.78
CA ALA A 33 -4.95 -11.97 -2.69
C ALA A 33 -4.69 -10.46 -2.79
N LEU A 34 -5.76 -9.65 -2.80
CA LEU A 34 -5.66 -8.19 -2.78
C LEU A 34 -5.07 -7.69 -1.46
N ASP A 35 -5.44 -8.24 -0.31
CA ASP A 35 -4.83 -7.92 0.98
C ASP A 35 -3.32 -8.17 0.98
N SER A 36 -2.89 -9.33 0.48
CA SER A 36 -1.46 -9.64 0.35
C SER A 36 -0.74 -8.65 -0.58
N ALA A 37 -1.32 -8.36 -1.74
CA ALA A 37 -0.77 -7.40 -2.70
C ALA A 37 -0.66 -5.99 -2.11
N LEU A 38 -1.72 -5.53 -1.43
CA LEU A 38 -1.73 -4.24 -0.75
C LEU A 38 -0.75 -4.19 0.41
N GLY A 39 -0.61 -5.26 1.19
CA GLY A 39 0.37 -5.34 2.27
C GLY A 39 1.80 -5.17 1.78
N GLU A 40 2.13 -5.72 0.60
CA GLU A 40 3.43 -5.51 -0.02
C GLU A 40 3.61 -4.10 -0.59
N ILE A 41 2.64 -3.61 -1.36
CA ILE A 41 2.72 -2.24 -1.91
C ILE A 41 2.74 -1.19 -0.81
N ALA A 42 1.99 -1.39 0.27
CA ALA A 42 1.95 -0.49 1.42
C ALA A 42 3.31 -0.35 2.13
N ARG A 43 4.14 -1.41 2.11
CA ARG A 43 5.51 -1.36 2.63
C ARG A 43 6.44 -0.56 1.70
N SER A 44 6.23 -0.64 0.38
CA SER A 44 7.02 0.09 -0.61
C SER A 44 6.57 1.55 -0.82
N PHE A 45 5.31 1.85 -0.56
CA PHE A 45 4.69 3.16 -0.74
C PHE A 45 3.96 3.60 0.53
N PRO A 46 4.70 3.94 1.60
CA PRO A 46 4.10 4.47 2.80
C PRO A 46 3.30 5.74 2.48
N THR A 47 2.09 5.83 3.03
CA THR A 47 1.22 7.00 2.80
C THR A 47 1.38 8.03 3.88
N GLN A 48 1.40 9.30 3.49
CA GLN A 48 1.43 10.39 4.45
C GLN A 48 0.05 10.53 5.10
N ALA A 49 0.02 10.50 6.43
CA ALA A 49 -1.13 10.75 7.26
C ALA A 49 -0.87 11.92 8.22
N ARG A 50 -1.93 12.43 8.81
CA ARG A 50 -1.87 13.42 9.89
C ARG A 50 -2.81 13.04 11.01
N CYS A 51 -2.39 13.23 12.25
CA CYS A 51 -3.26 13.05 13.42
C CYS A 51 -3.04 14.19 14.41
N LYS A 52 -4.07 14.44 15.23
CA LYS A 52 -3.92 15.27 16.42
C LYS A 52 -3.48 14.38 17.57
N ILE A 53 -2.49 14.83 18.31
CA ILE A 53 -2.00 14.19 19.52
C ILE A 53 -1.92 15.23 20.62
N THR A 54 -2.06 14.78 21.85
CA THR A 54 -1.97 15.64 23.03
C THR A 54 -0.85 15.09 23.90
N LEU A 55 0.13 15.93 24.19
CA LEU A 55 1.18 15.60 25.16
C LEU A 55 0.69 15.98 26.55
N THR A 56 0.89 15.07 27.49
CA THR A 56 0.59 15.22 28.91
C THR A 56 1.82 14.83 29.70
N ASN A 57 2.27 15.69 30.63
CA ASN A 57 3.56 15.54 31.32
C ASN A 57 4.76 15.48 30.34
N GLY A 58 4.63 16.14 29.20
CA GLY A 58 5.66 16.24 28.18
C GLY A 58 5.86 15.00 27.30
N GLU A 59 4.98 13.99 27.41
CA GLU A 59 5.06 12.76 26.64
C GLU A 59 3.73 12.35 26.01
N CYS A 60 3.80 11.62 24.89
CA CYS A 60 2.67 10.96 24.25
C CYS A 60 3.15 9.71 23.50
N PRO A 61 2.60 8.51 23.77
CA PRO A 61 2.95 7.32 23.02
C PRO A 61 2.56 7.48 21.54
N LEU A 62 3.46 7.13 20.63
CA LEU A 62 3.14 7.11 19.21
C LEU A 62 2.14 5.98 18.92
N PRO A 63 1.06 6.24 18.16
CA PRO A 63 0.16 5.17 17.73
C PRO A 63 0.91 4.10 16.92
N ASP A 64 0.55 2.83 17.07
CA ASP A 64 1.17 1.71 16.34
C ASP A 64 1.07 1.83 14.81
N THR A 65 0.10 2.62 14.33
CA THR A 65 -0.04 2.92 12.89
C THR A 65 1.04 3.87 12.36
N VAL A 66 1.84 4.50 13.24
CA VAL A 66 2.92 5.41 12.86
C VAL A 66 4.17 4.62 12.51
N LEU A 67 4.48 4.50 11.22
CA LEU A 67 5.74 3.91 10.76
C LEU A 67 6.92 4.88 10.91
N SER A 68 6.72 6.13 10.49
CA SER A 68 7.80 7.12 10.49
C SER A 68 7.23 8.53 10.68
N PRO A 69 7.43 9.13 11.87
CA PRO A 69 7.17 10.54 12.11
C PRO A 69 7.98 11.43 11.17
N ARG A 70 7.37 12.46 10.58
CA ARG A 70 8.01 13.36 9.61
C ARG A 70 8.09 14.80 10.07
N ALA A 71 7.02 15.31 10.66
CA ALA A 71 6.97 16.68 11.16
C ALA A 71 5.95 16.80 12.28
N LEU A 72 6.23 17.70 13.21
CA LEU A 72 5.36 18.02 14.33
C LEU A 72 5.02 19.51 14.26
N TYR A 73 3.76 19.85 14.45
CA TYR A 73 3.27 21.23 14.43
C TYR A 73 2.50 21.55 15.70
N ARG A 74 2.66 22.78 16.20
CA ARG A 74 1.88 23.37 17.29
C ARG A 74 1.40 24.74 16.84
N ASP A 75 0.10 25.01 16.93
CA ASP A 75 -0.50 26.29 16.55
C ASP A 75 -0.08 26.76 15.13
N GLY A 76 -0.03 25.81 14.18
CA GLY A 76 0.39 26.04 12.79
C GLY A 76 1.89 26.23 12.58
N ARG A 77 2.72 26.21 13.63
CA ARG A 77 4.17 26.35 13.54
C ARG A 77 4.85 25.00 13.67
N ARG A 78 5.86 24.74 12.83
CA ARG A 78 6.68 23.53 12.92
C ARG A 78 7.54 23.61 14.20
N VAL A 79 7.55 22.52 14.95
CA VAL A 79 8.37 22.36 16.17
C VAL A 79 9.35 21.19 16.00
N PRO A 80 10.44 21.14 16.80
CA PRO A 80 11.34 19.99 16.81
C PRO A 80 10.59 18.70 17.12
N LEU A 81 11.00 17.62 16.47
CA LEU A 81 10.48 16.28 16.67
C LEU A 81 11.46 15.52 17.56
N CYS A 82 11.06 15.23 18.80
CA CYS A 82 11.87 14.48 19.77
C CYS A 82 11.16 13.16 20.10
N ILE A 83 11.82 12.02 19.85
CA ILE A 83 11.23 10.69 20.09
C ILE A 83 12.22 9.87 20.91
N SER A 84 11.74 9.27 22.00
CA SER A 84 12.49 8.30 22.82
C SER A 84 11.58 7.14 23.16
N ASP A 85 12.06 5.90 22.98
CA ASP A 85 11.37 4.69 23.42
C ASP A 85 9.91 4.58 22.95
N GLY A 86 9.64 5.00 21.71
CA GLY A 86 8.29 5.00 21.12
C GLY A 86 7.38 6.15 21.57
N ASN A 87 7.86 7.04 22.44
CA ASN A 87 7.13 8.22 22.92
C ASN A 87 7.61 9.49 22.20
N LEU A 88 6.66 10.31 21.81
CA LEU A 88 6.92 11.67 21.38
C LEU A 88 7.07 12.57 22.61
N LEU A 89 8.15 13.34 22.65
CA LEU A 89 8.50 14.23 23.75
C LEU A 89 8.34 15.71 23.35
N GLY A 90 7.90 16.53 24.30
CA GLY A 90 7.67 17.96 24.06
C GLY A 90 7.09 18.69 25.27
N ALA A 91 6.59 19.90 25.05
CA ALA A 91 5.82 20.62 26.06
C ALA A 91 4.36 20.12 26.05
N ASP A 92 3.64 20.29 27.17
CA ASP A 92 2.23 19.96 27.21
C ASP A 92 1.42 20.79 26.21
N GLY A 93 0.44 20.13 25.59
CA GLY A 93 -0.48 20.77 24.65
C GLY A 93 -0.88 19.87 23.48
N SER A 94 -1.61 20.47 22.54
CA SER A 94 -2.09 19.81 21.34
C SER A 94 -1.14 20.04 20.17
N TYR A 95 -0.82 18.95 19.47
CA TYR A 95 0.07 18.95 18.33
C TYR A 95 -0.58 18.26 17.14
N THR A 96 -0.14 18.62 15.95
CA THR A 96 -0.43 17.90 14.72
C THR A 96 0.82 17.16 14.27
N LEU A 97 0.75 15.83 14.27
CA LEU A 97 1.82 14.96 13.78
C LEU A 97 1.55 14.62 12.32
N ILE A 98 2.54 14.86 11.46
CA ILE A 98 2.61 14.33 10.09
C ILE A 98 3.51 13.11 10.10
N TYR A 99 3.02 11.99 9.59
CA TYR A 99 3.73 10.72 9.64
C TYR A 99 3.42 9.84 8.43
N TYR A 100 4.25 8.83 8.22
CA TYR A 100 3.99 7.75 7.29
C TYR A 100 3.31 6.58 7.98
N ARG A 101 2.32 5.98 7.31
CA ARG A 101 1.66 4.74 7.74
C ARG A 101 1.45 3.77 6.59
N VAL A 102 1.32 2.49 6.94
CA VAL A 102 0.80 1.44 6.05
C VAL A 102 -0.70 1.73 5.85
N PRO A 103 -1.20 1.86 4.62
CA PRO A 103 -2.64 1.89 4.38
C PRO A 103 -3.35 0.66 4.94
N PRO A 104 -4.61 0.80 5.38
CA PRO A 104 -5.42 -0.34 5.82
C PRO A 104 -5.54 -1.40 4.71
N LEU A 105 -5.71 -2.65 5.10
CA LEU A 105 -5.90 -3.77 4.17
C LEU A 105 -7.25 -3.64 3.45
N ALA A 106 -7.42 -4.27 2.28
CA ALA A 106 -8.69 -4.22 1.57
C ALA A 106 -9.85 -4.83 2.37
N SER A 107 -9.59 -5.84 3.21
CA SER A 107 -10.59 -6.41 4.15
C SER A 107 -11.07 -5.44 5.23
N GLU A 108 -10.33 -4.37 5.49
CA GLU A 108 -10.66 -3.33 6.48
C GLU A 108 -11.33 -2.10 5.84
N MET A 109 -11.52 -2.13 4.52
CA MET A 109 -11.99 -1.00 3.72
C MET A 109 -13.33 -1.32 3.05
N GLU A 110 -14.15 -0.29 2.87
CA GLU A 110 -15.38 -0.43 2.07
C GLU A 110 -15.02 -0.63 0.59
N GLU A 111 -15.78 -1.45 -0.15
CA GLU A 111 -15.46 -1.77 -1.56
C GLU A 111 -15.42 -0.54 -2.48
N GLN A 112 -16.17 0.50 -2.13
CA GLN A 112 -16.22 1.78 -2.86
C GLN A 112 -15.12 2.76 -2.43
N GLN A 113 -14.39 2.45 -1.36
CA GLN A 113 -13.31 3.30 -0.86
C GLN A 113 -12.17 3.38 -1.88
N THR A 114 -11.68 4.60 -2.11
CA THR A 114 -10.51 4.83 -2.95
C THR A 114 -9.24 4.48 -2.19
N LEU A 115 -8.37 3.69 -2.83
CA LEU A 115 -7.08 3.37 -2.26
C LEU A 115 -6.14 4.60 -2.30
N PRO A 116 -5.34 4.84 -1.23
CA PRO A 116 -4.50 6.03 -1.11
C PRO A 116 -3.14 5.90 -1.82
N PHE A 117 -3.07 5.22 -2.97
CA PHE A 117 -1.83 5.03 -3.75
C PHE A 117 -1.86 5.82 -5.07
N PRO A 118 -0.69 6.15 -5.67
CA PRO A 118 -0.63 6.76 -6.99
C PRO A 118 -1.35 5.92 -8.05
N GLU A 119 -2.00 6.58 -9.02
CA GLU A 119 -2.82 5.88 -10.01
C GLU A 119 -2.03 4.84 -10.82
N ASP A 120 -0.77 5.14 -11.16
CA ASP A 120 0.07 4.21 -11.92
C ASP A 120 0.44 2.96 -11.10
N VAL A 121 0.61 3.08 -9.79
CA VAL A 121 0.77 1.92 -8.88
C VAL A 121 -0.54 1.12 -8.81
N LEU A 122 -1.68 1.81 -8.72
CA LEU A 122 -3.00 1.16 -8.69
C LEU A 122 -3.30 0.38 -9.98
N ARG A 123 -2.73 0.78 -11.12
CA ARG A 123 -2.90 0.06 -12.39
C ARG A 123 -2.15 -1.28 -12.43
N ALA A 124 -1.13 -1.47 -11.60
CA ALA A 124 -0.38 -2.71 -11.49
C ALA A 124 -1.07 -3.73 -10.56
N LEU A 125 -1.79 -3.26 -9.54
CA LEU A 125 -2.46 -4.09 -8.52
C LEU A 125 -3.34 -5.23 -9.05
N PRO A 126 -4.20 -5.05 -10.07
CA PRO A 126 -5.04 -6.14 -10.57
C PRO A 126 -4.24 -7.33 -11.08
N PHE A 127 -3.06 -7.09 -11.67
CA PHE A 127 -2.18 -8.14 -12.18
C PHE A 127 -1.55 -8.92 -11.03
N TYR A 128 -1.11 -8.21 -9.98
CA TYR A 128 -0.52 -8.88 -8.83
C TYR A 128 -1.55 -9.68 -8.03
N CYS A 129 -2.73 -9.10 -7.82
CA CYS A 129 -3.85 -9.79 -7.19
C CYS A 129 -4.24 -11.07 -7.96
N ALA A 130 -4.33 -10.99 -9.30
CA ALA A 130 -4.61 -12.16 -10.14
C ALA A 130 -3.47 -13.20 -10.06
N ALA A 131 -2.19 -12.77 -10.03
CA ALA A 131 -1.06 -13.68 -9.88
C ALA A 131 -1.13 -14.45 -8.55
N LEU A 132 -1.30 -13.73 -7.44
CA LEU A 132 -1.43 -14.34 -6.10
C LEU A 132 -2.64 -15.28 -6.00
N TYR A 133 -3.72 -15.02 -6.75
CA TYR A 133 -4.87 -15.92 -6.83
C TYR A 133 -4.49 -17.29 -7.43
N VAL A 134 -3.73 -17.31 -8.54
CA VAL A 134 -3.35 -18.54 -9.27
C VAL A 134 -2.05 -19.18 -8.79
N MET A 135 -1.39 -18.58 -7.79
CA MET A 135 -0.13 -19.06 -7.24
C MET A 135 -0.27 -20.52 -6.76
N GLY A 136 0.57 -21.40 -7.32
CA GLY A 136 0.54 -22.83 -7.02
C GLY A 136 -0.53 -23.65 -7.77
N GLU A 137 -1.38 -23.00 -8.57
CA GLU A 137 -2.40 -23.66 -9.40
C GLU A 137 -2.05 -23.61 -10.89
N ASP A 138 -1.61 -22.46 -11.39
CA ASP A 138 -1.20 -22.26 -12.79
C ASP A 138 0.06 -21.41 -12.85
N ASN A 139 1.21 -22.08 -12.89
CA ASN A 139 2.53 -21.43 -12.91
C ASN A 139 2.78 -20.62 -14.20
N ALA A 140 2.18 -21.03 -15.33
CA ALA A 140 2.36 -20.32 -16.59
C ALA A 140 1.62 -18.98 -16.55
N LEU A 141 0.35 -19.01 -16.14
CA LEU A 141 -0.45 -17.80 -15.95
C LEU A 141 0.11 -16.91 -14.84
N TYR A 142 0.57 -17.49 -13.73
CA TYR A 142 1.26 -16.76 -12.67
C TYR A 142 2.45 -15.95 -13.20
N ASN A 143 3.37 -16.60 -13.91
CA ASN A 143 4.56 -15.95 -14.45
C ASN A 143 4.20 -14.82 -15.43
N GLN A 144 3.22 -15.05 -16.30
CA GLN A 144 2.72 -14.03 -17.23
C GLN A 144 2.15 -12.81 -16.48
N LEU A 145 1.34 -13.03 -15.44
CA LEU A 145 0.75 -11.95 -14.65
C LEU A 145 1.81 -11.18 -13.86
N MET A 146 2.82 -11.87 -13.33
CA MET A 146 3.96 -11.24 -12.65
C MET A 146 4.81 -10.38 -13.59
N GLU A 147 5.04 -10.81 -14.83
CA GLU A 147 5.73 -10.01 -15.84
C GLU A 147 4.96 -8.71 -16.15
N GLN A 148 3.63 -8.82 -16.33
CA GLN A 148 2.77 -7.66 -16.55
C GLN A 148 2.74 -6.72 -15.33
N TYR A 149 2.68 -7.27 -14.11
CA TYR A 149 2.76 -6.51 -12.87
C TYR A 149 4.08 -5.73 -12.79
N ASN A 150 5.22 -6.41 -12.97
CA ASN A 150 6.54 -5.80 -12.90
C ASN A 150 6.73 -4.71 -13.94
N THR A 151 6.26 -4.93 -15.17
CA THR A 151 6.30 -3.92 -16.24
C THR A 151 5.53 -2.66 -15.87
N LYS A 152 4.33 -2.81 -15.31
CA LYS A 152 3.48 -1.68 -14.89
C LYS A 152 4.04 -0.97 -13.66
N LEU A 153 4.56 -1.72 -12.70
CA LEU A 153 5.18 -1.17 -11.52
C LEU A 153 6.47 -0.40 -11.85
N ALA A 154 7.30 -0.94 -12.75
CA ALA A 154 8.49 -0.26 -13.24
C ALA A 154 8.14 1.09 -13.89
N ALA A 155 7.11 1.12 -14.75
CA ALA A 155 6.61 2.35 -15.33
C ALA A 155 6.11 3.34 -14.25
N ALA A 156 5.40 2.86 -13.23
CA ALA A 156 4.89 3.67 -12.12
C ALA A 156 5.99 4.26 -11.24
N LEU A 157 7.08 3.54 -11.04
CA LEU A 157 8.24 3.97 -10.27
C LEU A 157 9.18 4.91 -11.05
N GLY A 158 8.89 5.17 -12.33
CA GLY A 158 9.84 5.84 -13.22
C GLY A 158 11.12 5.02 -13.44
N TYR A 159 11.06 3.71 -13.15
CA TYR A 159 12.18 2.80 -13.35
C TYR A 159 12.35 2.59 -14.86
N ARG A 160 13.34 3.26 -15.42
CA ARG A 160 13.90 2.85 -16.70
C ARG A 160 14.66 1.56 -16.44
N PRO A 161 14.30 0.41 -17.06
CA PRO A 161 15.17 -0.75 -16.97
C PRO A 161 16.56 -0.28 -17.41
N ALA A 162 17.58 -0.60 -16.61
CA ALA A 162 18.95 -0.43 -17.07
C ALA A 162 19.05 -1.23 -18.38
N ALA A 163 19.11 -0.52 -19.51
CA ALA A 163 19.40 -1.14 -20.78
C ALA A 163 20.65 -2.00 -20.55
N ASN A 164 20.53 -3.30 -20.81
CA ASN A 164 21.58 -4.33 -20.74
C ASN A 164 22.94 -3.75 -20.32
N VAL A 165 23.25 -3.81 -19.03
CA VAL A 165 24.61 -3.50 -18.58
C VAL A 165 25.48 -4.71 -18.93
N GLU A 166 25.82 -4.83 -20.21
CA GLU A 166 27.06 -5.49 -20.60
C GLU A 166 28.19 -4.60 -20.10
N GLY A 167 28.66 -4.87 -18.88
CA GLY A 167 29.90 -4.32 -18.34
C GLY A 167 29.76 -3.21 -17.28
N GLY A 168 30.33 -3.47 -16.10
CA GLY A 168 31.11 -2.49 -15.34
C GLY A 168 30.39 -1.68 -14.26
N GLY A 169 30.80 -1.93 -13.00
CA GLY A 169 30.84 -0.91 -11.95
C GLY A 169 29.70 -0.94 -10.93
N CYS A 170 30.01 -1.46 -9.74
CA CYS A 170 29.17 -1.37 -8.54
C CYS A 170 29.26 0.05 -7.94
N LEU A 171 28.13 0.60 -7.48
CA LEU A 171 28.07 1.64 -6.46
C LEU A 171 27.68 0.98 -5.13
#